data_AF-A0A9W4KDY1-F1
#
_entry.id   AF-A0A9W4KDY1-F1
#
_cell.length_a   1.000
_cell.length_b   1.000
_cell.length_c   1.000
_cell.angle_alpha   90.00
_cell.angle_beta   90.00
_cell.angle_gamma   90.00
#
_symmetry.space_group_name_H-M   'P 1'
#
loop_
_entity.id
_entity.type
_entity.pdbx_description
1 polymer ?
#
loop_
_entity_poly.entity_id
_entity_poly.type
_entity_poly.pdbx_seq_one_letter_code
_entity_poly.pdbx_strand_id
1 'polypeptide(L)' 'MVVYSFYIFDRHAECIYKRRWLPRPTSTVGKSRSDTVSGAAPTGLGQTVRSTDDDSKLVFGTVFSLRNMVRKLGGEEDK' A
#
# COMPACT_ATOMS: atom_id res chain seq x y z
N MET A 1 -1.16 13.65 -17.45
CA MET A 1 -0.55 13.12 -16.21
C MET A 1 -0.46 11.61 -16.34
N VAL A 2 0.65 10.98 -15.93
CA VAL A 2 0.86 9.53 -16.05
C VAL A 2 0.31 8.78 -14.84
N VAL A 3 -0.19 7.55 -15.05
CA VAL A 3 -0.67 6.67 -13.96
C VAL A 3 0.43 5.67 -13.60
N TYR A 4 0.93 5.75 -12.37
CA TYR A 4 2.01 4.87 -11.87
C TYR A 4 1.48 3.52 -11.37
N SER A 5 0.35 3.56 -10.68
CA SER A 5 -0.29 2.41 -10.05
C SER A 5 -1.79 2.65 -9.89
N PHE A 6 -2.57 1.59 -9.96
CA PHE A 6 -4.02 1.59 -9.84
C PHE A 6 -4.47 0.49 -8.89
N TYR A 7 -5.30 0.84 -7.92
CA TYR A 7 -5.78 -0.05 -6.86
C TYR A 7 -7.31 0.02 -6.81
N ILE A 8 -7.95 -1.14 -6.65
CA ILE A 8 -9.37 -1.24 -6.32
C ILE A 8 -9.47 -1.89 -4.95
N PHE A 9 -10.20 -1.23 -4.05
CA PHE A 9 -10.53 -1.75 -2.72
C PHE A 9 -12.03 -1.98 -2.64
N ASP A 10 -12.44 -3.09 -2.03
CA ASP A 10 -13.84 -3.33 -1.70
C ASP A 10 -14.20 -2.71 -0.33
N ARG A 11 -15.50 -2.71 0.01
CA ARG A 11 -16.05 -2.23 1.29
C ARG A 11 -15.44 -2.88 2.53
N HIS A 12 -14.84 -4.07 2.39
CA HIS A 12 -14.21 -4.83 3.46
C HIS A 12 -12.73 -4.48 3.71
N ALA A 13 -12.22 -3.40 3.09
CA ALA A 13 -10.80 -3.01 3.13
C ALA A 13 -9.84 -3.98 2.44
N GLU A 14 -10.37 -4.87 1.60
CA GLU A 14 -9.58 -5.83 0.83
C GLU A 14 -9.19 -5.24 -0.53
N CYS A 15 -7.92 -5.39 -0.92
CA CYS A 15 -7.44 -4.99 -2.24
C CYS A 15 -7.77 -6.09 -3.26
N ILE A 16 -8.82 -5.89 -4.04
CA ILE A 16 -9.31 -6.87 -5.01
C ILE A 16 -8.65 -6.72 -6.39
N TYR A 17 -7.99 -5.59 -6.66
CA TYR A 17 -7.20 -5.39 -7.86
C TYR A 17 -6.03 -4.44 -7.61
N LYS A 18 -4.86 -4.80 -8.14
CA LYS A 18 -3.68 -3.93 -8.16
C LYS A 18 -2.95 -4.06 -9.48
N ARG A 19 -2.68 -2.93 -10.13
CA ARG A 19 -1.86 -2.82 -11.33
C ARG A 19 -0.79 -1.76 -11.11
N ARG A 20 0.46 -2.10 -11.39
CA ARG A 20 1.59 -1.18 -11.34
C ARG A 20 2.27 -1.19 -12.70
N TRP A 21 2.56 0.00 -13.24
CA TRP A 21 3.18 0.16 -14.57
C TRP A 21 4.68 0.42 -14.50
N LEU A 22 5.21 0.95 -13.38
CA LEU A 22 6.64 1.19 -13.17
C LEU A 22 7.23 0.32 -12.05
N PRO A 23 8.55 0.03 -12.06
CA PRO A 23 9.21 -0.70 -10.97
C PRO A 23 9.00 -0.02 -9.62
N ARG A 24 8.99 -0.82 -8.53
CA ARG A 24 8.85 -0.28 -7.18
C ARG A 24 10.04 0.66 -6.91
N PRO A 25 9.80 1.94 -6.59
CA PRO A 25 10.89 2.78 -6.07
C PRO A 25 11.40 2.13 -4.78
N THR A 26 12.71 2.12 -4.57
CA THR A 26 13.32 1.60 -3.34
C THR A 26 12.90 2.51 -2.18
N SER A 27 11.74 2.25 -1.60
CA SER A 27 11.23 3.01 -0.48
C SER A 27 12.15 2.78 0.72
N THR A 28 12.85 3.82 1.14
CA THR A 28 13.56 3.91 2.42
C THR A 28 12.53 3.96 3.55
N VAL A 29 11.84 2.85 3.80
CA VAL A 29 10.96 2.70 4.95
C VAL A 29 11.54 1.59 5.80
N GLY A 30 11.79 1.94 7.05
CA GLY A 30 12.59 1.20 8.01
C GLY A 30 12.30 -0.30 8.05
N LYS A 31 13.40 -1.02 8.24
CA LYS A 31 13.53 -2.45 8.50
C LYS A 31 12.74 -2.85 9.75
N SER A 32 11.41 -2.91 9.67
CA SER A 32 10.57 -3.45 10.73
C SER A 32 10.31 -4.92 10.47
N ARG A 33 11.02 -5.74 11.26
CA ARG A 33 10.91 -7.19 11.44
C ARG A 33 11.41 -8.03 10.27
N SER A 34 12.74 -8.05 10.19
CA SER A 34 13.46 -9.27 9.83
C SER A 34 13.10 -10.35 10.86
N ASP A 35 12.11 -11.18 10.57
CA ASP A 35 12.14 -12.54 11.12
C ASP A 35 13.32 -13.26 10.44
N THR A 36 14.28 -13.59 11.27
CA THR A 36 15.58 -14.17 10.96
C THR A 36 15.45 -15.51 10.23
N VAL A 37 16.04 -15.61 9.03
CA VAL A 37 16.98 -16.70 8.69
C VAL A 37 17.85 -16.25 7.52
N SER A 38 19.15 -16.17 7.79
CA SER A 38 20.20 -16.10 6.79
C SER A 38 20.26 -17.42 6.04
N GLY A 39 20.22 -17.40 4.70
CA GLY A 39 20.53 -18.58 3.93
C GLY A 39 20.00 -18.59 2.50
N ALA A 40 20.83 -18.12 1.57
CA ALA A 40 20.91 -18.53 0.17
C ALA A 40 19.73 -18.25 -0.81
N ALA A 41 20.10 -17.56 -1.89
CA ALA A 41 19.55 -17.55 -3.25
C ALA A 41 18.28 -16.69 -3.56
N PRO A 42 18.27 -15.93 -4.67
CA PRO A 42 17.17 -15.08 -5.09
C PRO A 42 16.16 -15.89 -5.93
N THR A 43 15.14 -16.45 -5.30
CA THR A 43 13.95 -16.97 -6.01
C THR A 43 12.86 -15.89 -6.01
N GLY A 44 12.99 -14.95 -6.95
CA GLY A 44 12.30 -13.65 -7.04
C GLY A 44 10.80 -13.63 -7.34
N LEU A 45 10.00 -14.55 -6.81
CA LEU A 45 8.54 -14.59 -7.05
C LEU A 45 7.71 -14.47 -5.76
N GLY A 46 8.16 -15.03 -4.63
CA GLY A 46 7.38 -15.03 -3.37
C GLY A 46 7.50 -13.74 -2.56
N GLN A 47 8.66 -13.08 -2.62
CA GLN A 47 8.94 -11.88 -1.83
C GLN A 47 8.20 -10.64 -2.36
N THR A 48 8.07 -10.53 -3.69
CA THR A 48 7.35 -9.43 -4.34
C THR A 48 5.85 -9.46 -4.04
N VAL A 49 5.24 -10.66 -4.03
CA VAL A 49 3.82 -10.83 -3.74
C VAL A 49 3.48 -10.35 -2.32
N ARG A 50 4.26 -10.73 -1.31
CA ARG A 50 4.06 -10.27 0.07
C ARG A 50 4.25 -8.76 0.21
N SER A 51 5.33 -8.20 -0.32
CA SER A 51 5.56 -6.75 -0.26
C SER A 51 4.47 -5.94 -0.97
N THR A 52 3.87 -6.47 -2.03
CA THR A 52 2.76 -5.80 -2.72
C THR A 52 1.43 -5.88 -1.96
N ASP A 53 1.27 -6.80 -1.02
CA ASP A 53 0.10 -6.89 -0.15
C ASP A 53 0.19 -5.87 1.00
N ASP A 54 1.39 -5.75 1.58
CA ASP A 54 1.69 -4.72 2.58
C ASP A 54 1.52 -3.30 2.01
N ASP A 55 1.96 -3.07 0.76
CA ASP A 55 1.74 -1.80 0.05
C ASP A 55 0.25 -1.45 -0.05
N SER A 56 -0.61 -2.41 -0.42
CA SER A 56 -2.05 -2.15 -0.53
C SER A 56 -2.69 -1.81 0.83
N LYS A 57 -2.27 -2.48 1.91
CA LYS A 57 -2.74 -2.19 3.26
C LYS A 57 -2.30 -0.81 3.73
N LEU A 58 -1.06 -0.44 3.43
CA LEU A 58 -0.54 0.89 3.72
C LEU A 58 -1.31 1.97 2.95
N VAL A 59 -1.49 1.80 1.64
CA VAL A 59 -2.26 2.73 0.78
C VAL A 59 -3.69 2.89 1.30
N PHE A 60 -4.37 1.78 1.62
CA PHE A 60 -5.73 1.83 2.18
C PHE A 60 -5.75 2.61 3.50
N GLY A 61 -4.83 2.30 4.42
CA GLY A 61 -4.72 2.98 5.71
C GLY A 61 -4.47 4.48 5.55
N THR A 62 -3.60 4.89 4.64
CA THR A 62 -3.33 6.30 4.33
C THR A 62 -4.59 7.00 3.81
N VAL A 63 -5.26 6.43 2.79
CA VAL A 63 -6.47 7.04 2.20
C VAL A 63 -7.60 7.12 3.23
N PHE A 64 -7.82 6.07 4.02
CA PHE A 64 -8.86 6.05 5.05
C PHE A 64 -8.59 7.07 6.16
N SER A 65 -7.33 7.18 6.61
CA SER A 65 -6.92 8.17 7.59
C SER A 65 -7.11 9.59 7.07
N LEU A 66 -6.72 9.86 5.82
CA LEU A 66 -6.93 11.14 5.16
C LEU A 66 -8.41 11.47 5.03
N ARG A 67 -9.27 10.55 4.59
CA ARG A 67 -10.72 10.75 4.54
C ARG A 67 -11.29 11.14 5.89
N ASN A 68 -10.87 10.44 6.96
CA ASN A 68 -11.30 10.76 8.31
C ASN A 68 -10.82 12.15 8.76
N MET A 69 -9.56 12.49 8.49
CA MET A 69 -9.02 13.82 8.80
C MET A 69 -9.77 14.91 8.04
N VAL A 70 -9.98 14.76 6.73
CA VAL A 70 -10.75 15.70 5.91
C VAL A 70 -12.17 15.86 6.45
N ARG A 71 -12.85 14.77 6.84
CA ARG A 71 -14.19 14.84 7.45
C ARG A 71 -14.21 15.56 8.80
N LYS A 72 -13.16 15.40 9.61
CA LYS A 72 -13.06 16.05 10.93
C LYS A 72 -12.66 17.52 10.84
N LEU A 73 -11.84 17.86 9.86
CA LEU A 73 -11.32 19.21 9.67
C LEU A 73 -12.20 20.08 8.76
N GLY A 74 -13.04 19.48 7.92
CA GLY A 74 -13.85 20.19 6.93
C GLY A 74 -15.04 21.00 7.46
N GLY A 75 -15.39 20.90 8.75
CA GLY A 75 -16.55 21.61 9.33
C GLY A 75 -17.91 21.16 8.75
N GLU A 76 -19.02 21.77 9.21
CA GLU A 76 -20.39 21.53 8.73
C GLU A 76 -20.78 22.43 7.52
N GLU A 77 -19.82 22.84 6.68
CA GLU A 77 -20.07 23.82 5.61
C GLU A 77 -20.73 23.25 4.33
N ASP A 78 -21.21 21.99 4.37
CA ASP A 78 -21.95 21.33 3.29
C ASP A 78 -23.34 20.87 3.80
N LYS A 79 -24.26 21.81 4.00
CA LYS A 79 -25.68 21.51 4.23
C LYS A 79 -26.57 22.14 3.17
#